data_AF-A0AA43ZWE2-F1
#
_entry.id   AF-A0AA43ZWE2-F1
#
_cell.length_a   1.000
_cell.length_b   1.000
_cell.length_c   1.000
_cell.angle_alpha   90.00
_cell.angle_beta   90.00
_cell.angle_gamma   90.00
#
_symmetry.space_group_name_H-M   'P 1'
#
loop_
_entity.id
_entity.type
_entity.pdbx_description
1 polymer ?
#
loop_
_entity_poly.entity_id
_entity_poly.type
_entity_poly.pdbx_seq_one_letter_code
_entity_poly.pdbx_strand_id
1 'polypeptide(L)'
;MTSTVTVNMRTCSHVHKVTVSMRDDGMMDVSIVSDCPNVQEYAKRLTEISMDDATDFCTSRINAPEVRHPLSATCLCPLGVMNAAWMECGMLSKTLCHRAKSNDIVLDPDSQ
;
A
#
# COMPACT_ATOMS: atom_id res chain seq x y z
N MET A 1 -16.51 2.28 3.56
CA MET A 1 -15.96 3.66 3.63
C MET A 1 -14.80 3.68 2.61
N THR A 2 -13.96 4.70 2.55
CA THR A 2 -12.76 4.63 1.70
C THR A 2 -11.56 5.06 2.52
N SER A 3 -10.48 4.31 2.45
CA SER A 3 -9.25 4.57 3.18
C SER A 3 -8.15 4.97 2.21
N THR A 4 -7.41 6.02 2.53
CA THR A 4 -6.39 6.59 1.65
C THR A 4 -5.08 6.77 2.42
N VAL A 5 -3.99 6.32 1.80
CA VAL A 5 -2.62 6.44 2.31
C VAL A 5 -1.76 7.12 1.24
N THR A 6 -0.85 7.99 1.68
CA THR A 6 0.20 8.56 0.82
C THR A 6 1.53 7.91 1.18
N VAL A 7 2.18 7.32 0.18
CA VAL A 7 3.49 6.68 0.31
C VAL A 7 4.55 7.62 -0.25
N ASN A 8 5.52 7.98 0.58
CA ASN A 8 6.62 8.87 0.21
C ASN A 8 7.91 8.07 0.05
N MET A 9 8.30 7.73 -1.18
CA MET A 9 9.54 7.03 -1.46
C MET A 9 10.70 8.02 -1.61
N ARG A 10 11.26 8.50 -0.49
CA ARG A 10 12.35 9.50 -0.50
C ARG A 10 13.58 9.04 -1.28
N THR A 11 13.89 7.74 -1.28
CA THR A 11 15.06 7.17 -1.96
C THR A 11 15.00 7.24 -3.49
N CYS A 12 13.81 7.26 -4.08
CA CYS A 12 13.62 7.45 -5.53
C CYS A 12 12.77 8.69 -5.88
N SER A 13 12.48 9.53 -4.88
CA SER A 13 11.75 10.80 -4.99
C SER A 13 10.31 10.72 -5.54
N HIS A 14 9.70 9.53 -5.57
CA HIS A 14 8.32 9.36 -6.03
C HIS A 14 7.31 9.36 -4.89
N VAL A 15 6.09 9.78 -5.20
CA VAL A 15 4.95 9.79 -4.26
C VAL A 15 3.80 8.99 -4.86
N HIS A 16 3.18 8.14 -4.03
CA HIS A 16 2.08 7.29 -4.44
C HIS A 16 0.87 7.55 -3.55
N LYS A 17 -0.30 7.82 -4.15
CA LYS A 17 -1.57 7.87 -3.44
C LYS A 17 -2.29 6.55 -3.63
N VAL A 18 -2.52 5.83 -2.54
CA VAL A 18 -3.20 4.54 -2.52
C VAL A 18 -4.56 4.70 -1.86
N THR A 19 -5.60 4.19 -2.50
CA THR A 19 -6.98 4.26 -2.03
C THR A 19 -7.58 2.86 -2.08
N VAL A 20 -8.20 2.44 -0.98
CA VAL A 20 -8.86 1.13 -0.85
C VAL A 20 -10.29 1.31 -0.35
N SER A 21 -11.23 0.58 -0.95
CA SER A 21 -12.65 0.57 -0.56
C SER A 21 -13.20 -0.85 -0.52
N MET A 22 -13.84 -1.21 0.59
CA MET A 22 -14.54 -2.50 0.75
C MET A 22 -15.86 -2.48 -0.02
N ARG A 23 -16.11 -3.55 -0.79
CA ARG A 23 -17.39 -3.85 -1.47
C ARG A 23 -18.28 -4.71 -0.55
N ASP A 24 -19.55 -4.82 -0.91
CA ASP A 24 -20.53 -5.64 -0.16
C ASP A 24 -20.26 -7.15 -0.30
N ASP A 25 -19.51 -7.59 -1.31
CA ASP A 25 -19.13 -8.99 -1.55
C ASP A 25 -17.87 -9.44 -0.77
N GLY A 26 -17.28 -8.54 0.03
CA GLY A 26 -16.07 -8.81 0.82
C GLY A 26 -14.75 -8.63 0.05
N MET A 27 -14.81 -8.25 -1.23
CA MET A 27 -13.64 -7.82 -1.99
C MET A 27 -13.36 -6.33 -1.75
N MET A 28 -12.12 -5.90 -2.02
CA MET A 28 -11.72 -4.51 -1.91
C MET A 28 -11.14 -4.01 -3.24
N ASP A 29 -11.63 -2.87 -3.73
CA ASP A 29 -11.03 -2.15 -4.85
C ASP A 29 -9.75 -1.46 -4.39
N VAL A 30 -8.72 -1.51 -5.25
CA VAL A 30 -7.44 -0.85 -5.04
C VAL A 30 -7.20 0.14 -6.18
N SER A 31 -7.00 1.40 -5.82
CA SER A 31 -6.60 2.46 -6.76
C SER A 31 -5.27 3.06 -6.32
N ILE A 32 -4.30 3.08 -7.23
CA ILE A 32 -2.96 3.61 -6.99
C ILE A 32 -2.66 4.68 -8.04
N VAL A 33 -2.39 5.89 -7.60
CA VAL A 33 -1.99 7.02 -8.44
C VAL A 33 -0.53 7.36 -8.16
N SER A 34 0.31 7.36 -9.19
CA SER A 34 1.74 7.68 -9.07
C SER A 34 2.32 8.22 -10.38
N ASP A 35 3.38 9.00 -10.26
CA ASP A 35 4.32 9.42 -11.29
C ASP A 35 5.43 8.39 -11.62
N CYS A 36 5.57 7.32 -10.83
CA CYS A 36 6.57 6.27 -11.03
C CYS A 36 6.07 5.22 -12.05
N PRO A 37 6.77 4.99 -13.18
CA PRO A 37 6.33 4.03 -14.21
C PRO A 37 6.18 2.60 -13.68
N ASN A 38 7.05 2.18 -12.76
CA ASN A 38 6.99 0.85 -12.14
C ASN A 38 5.75 0.70 -11.25
N VAL A 39 5.40 1.74 -10.50
CA VAL A 39 4.18 1.74 -9.67
C VAL A 39 2.93 1.84 -10.52
N GLN A 40 2.97 2.55 -11.65
CA GLN A 40 1.86 2.55 -12.61
C GLN A 40 1.62 1.15 -13.20
N GLU A 41 2.68 0.39 -13.49
CA GLU A 41 2.53 -0.99 -13.95
C GLU A 41 2.00 -1.92 -12.86
N TYR A 42 2.47 -1.75 -11.62
CA TYR A 42 1.90 -2.43 -10.45
C TYR A 42 0.41 -2.11 -10.24
N ALA A 43 0.02 -0.83 -10.39
CA ALA A 43 -1.36 -0.36 -10.24
C ALA A 43 -2.33 -1.02 -11.23
N LYS A 44 -1.88 -1.30 -12.46
CA LYS A 44 -2.70 -2.01 -13.46
C LYS A 44 -2.92 -3.48 -13.10
N ARG A 45 -2.03 -4.08 -12.32
CA ARG A 45 -2.04 -5.52 -11.97
C ARG A 45 -2.79 -5.80 -10.67
N LEU A 46 -2.83 -4.83 -9.78
CA LEU A 46 -3.47 -4.91 -8.47
C LEU A 46 -4.64 -3.92 -8.38
N THR A 47 -5.74 -4.27 -9.04
CA THR A 47 -6.97 -3.46 -9.05
C THR A 47 -7.96 -3.86 -7.96
N GLU A 48 -7.82 -5.06 -7.41
CA GLU A 48 -8.63 -5.57 -6.31
C GLU A 48 -7.86 -6.61 -5.49
N ILE A 49 -8.29 -6.77 -4.24
CA ILE A 49 -7.76 -7.72 -3.27
C ILE A 49 -8.90 -8.29 -2.43
N SER A 50 -8.72 -9.52 -1.96
CA SER A 50 -9.60 -10.17 -0.98
C SER A 50 -9.22 -9.78 0.46
N MET A 51 -10.04 -10.20 1.43
CA MET A 51 -9.67 -10.07 2.85
C MET A 51 -8.42 -10.90 3.17
N ASP A 52 -8.30 -12.10 2.61
CA ASP A 52 -7.14 -12.97 2.81
C ASP A 52 -5.85 -12.32 2.29
N ASP A 53 -5.92 -11.63 1.15
CA ASP A 53 -4.79 -10.86 0.62
C ASP A 53 -4.30 -9.76 1.58
N ALA A 54 -5.17 -9.25 2.44
CA ALA A 54 -4.78 -8.27 3.45
C ALA A 54 -4.28 -8.92 4.74
N THR A 55 -4.64 -10.17 5.05
CA THR A 55 -4.29 -10.82 6.33
C THR A 55 -3.16 -11.85 6.23
N ASP A 56 -3.00 -12.53 5.11
CA ASP A 56 -1.94 -13.52 4.88
C ASP A 56 -0.87 -12.97 3.94
N PHE A 57 0.21 -12.45 4.53
CA PHE A 57 1.31 -11.86 3.79
C PHE A 57 1.96 -12.82 2.78
N CYS A 58 2.01 -14.12 3.09
CA CYS A 58 2.75 -15.13 2.31
C CYS A 58 2.03 -15.50 1.02
N THR A 59 0.69 -15.54 1.06
CA THR A 59 -0.15 -15.91 -0.10
C THR A 59 -0.79 -14.69 -0.77
N SER A 60 -0.65 -13.51 -0.17
CA SER A 60 -1.24 -12.27 -0.66
C SER A 60 -0.85 -11.92 -2.09
N ARG A 61 -1.88 -11.63 -2.90
CA ARG A 61 -1.77 -11.04 -4.23
C ARG A 61 -0.98 -9.73 -4.23
N ILE A 62 -0.97 -8.97 -3.12
CA ILE A 62 -0.18 -7.73 -2.97
C ILE A 62 1.32 -8.01 -3.16
N ASN A 63 1.77 -9.20 -2.77
CA ASN A 63 3.17 -9.63 -2.85
C ASN A 63 3.44 -10.70 -3.92
N ALA A 64 2.41 -11.18 -4.61
CA ALA A 64 2.55 -12.22 -5.60
C ALA A 64 3.54 -11.80 -6.71
N PRO A 65 4.48 -12.67 -7.13
CA PRO A 65 5.54 -12.31 -8.07
C PRO A 65 5.03 -11.68 -9.37
N GLU A 66 3.94 -12.19 -9.95
CA GLU A 66 3.34 -11.72 -11.18
C GLU A 66 2.74 -10.30 -11.08
N VAL A 67 2.39 -9.88 -9.86
CA VAL A 67 1.90 -8.54 -9.56
C VAL A 67 3.07 -7.61 -9.22
N ARG A 68 3.95 -8.06 -8.32
CA ARG A 68 4.99 -7.24 -7.68
C ARG A 68 6.24 -7.04 -8.53
N HIS A 69 6.51 -7.87 -9.54
CA HIS A 69 7.78 -7.84 -10.31
C HIS A 69 8.28 -6.45 -10.77
N PRO A 70 7.42 -5.46 -11.12
CA PRO A 70 7.92 -4.15 -11.55
C PRO A 70 8.62 -3.36 -10.43
N LEU A 71 8.37 -3.72 -9.16
CA LEU A 71 8.81 -2.97 -7.99
C LEU A 71 10.09 -3.53 -7.39
N SER A 72 10.91 -2.65 -6.82
CA SER A 72 11.99 -3.09 -5.94
C SER A 72 11.44 -3.74 -4.66
N ALA A 73 12.22 -4.63 -4.05
CA ALA A 73 11.87 -5.25 -2.77
C ALA A 73 11.60 -4.19 -1.67
N THR A 74 12.30 -3.06 -1.72
CA THR A 74 12.20 -1.97 -0.73
C THR A 74 11.13 -0.93 -1.05
N CYS A 75 10.43 -1.05 -2.19
CA CYS A 75 9.33 -0.14 -2.49
C CYS A 75 8.24 -0.26 -1.42
N LEU A 76 7.87 0.88 -0.84
CA LEU A 76 6.84 0.96 0.21
C LEU A 76 5.42 0.98 -0.36
N CYS A 77 5.24 1.09 -1.68
CA CYS A 77 3.90 1.15 -2.30
C CYS A 77 3.03 -0.07 -1.92
N PRO A 78 3.52 -1.33 -1.94
CA PRO A 78 2.73 -2.49 -1.52
C PRO A 78 2.36 -2.45 -0.03
N LEU A 79 3.27 -1.98 0.84
CA LEU A 79 2.96 -1.76 2.25
C LEU A 79 1.91 -0.64 2.43
N GLY A 80 1.91 0.36 1.55
CA GLY A 80 0.85 1.38 1.48
C GLY A 80 -0.52 0.80 1.17
N VAL A 81 -0.60 -0.19 0.26
CA VAL A 81 -1.83 -0.95 -0.02
C VAL A 81 -2.29 -1.71 1.22
N MET A 82 -1.40 -2.44 1.90
CA MET A 82 -1.76 -3.16 3.12
C MET A 82 -2.26 -2.21 4.23
N ASN A 83 -1.61 -1.07 4.45
CA ASN A 83 -2.08 -0.08 5.43
C ASN A 83 -3.47 0.46 5.06
N ALA A 84 -3.71 0.80 3.79
CA ALA A 84 -5.01 1.29 3.34
C ALA A 84 -6.11 0.21 3.49
N ALA A 85 -5.81 -1.05 3.17
CA ALA A 85 -6.70 -2.18 3.37
C ALA A 85 -7.02 -2.39 4.86
N TRP A 86 -6.00 -2.37 5.73
CA TRP A 86 -6.18 -2.54 7.18
C TRP A 86 -6.98 -1.41 7.81
N MET A 87 -6.80 -0.18 7.33
CA MET A 87 -7.63 0.96 7.73
C MET A 87 -9.09 0.77 7.31
N GLU A 88 -9.33 0.17 6.15
CA GLU A 88 -10.67 -0.02 5.61
C GLU A 88 -11.43 -1.16 6.28
N CYS A 89 -10.77 -2.29 6.56
CA CYS A 89 -11.37 -3.42 7.27
C CYS A 89 -11.38 -3.27 8.81
N GLY A 90 -10.87 -2.15 9.33
CA GLY A 90 -10.88 -1.86 10.78
C GLY A 90 -9.79 -2.56 11.59
N MET A 91 -8.84 -3.24 10.95
CA MET A 91 -7.67 -3.83 11.59
C MET A 91 -6.66 -2.77 12.07
N LEU A 92 -6.62 -1.61 11.41
CA LEU A 92 -5.84 -0.45 11.81
C LEU A 92 -6.76 0.73 12.12
N SER A 93 -6.79 1.17 13.37
CA SER A 93 -7.65 2.28 13.81
C SER A 93 -7.37 3.58 13.06
N LYS A 94 -8.39 4.15 12.40
CA LYS A 94 -8.27 5.45 11.73
C LYS A 94 -7.89 6.57 12.70
N THR A 95 -8.40 6.54 13.94
CA THR A 95 -8.03 7.50 14.99
C THR A 95 -6.53 7.42 15.32
N LEU A 96 -5.98 6.20 15.40
CA LEU A 96 -4.55 6.00 15.59
C LEU A 96 -3.76 6.55 14.40
N CYS A 97 -4.17 6.25 13.16
CA CYS A 97 -3.53 6.78 11.95
C CYS A 97 -3.54 8.32 11.92
N HIS A 98 -4.66 8.94 12.27
CA HIS A 98 -4.77 10.40 12.31
C HIS A 98 -3.83 11.03 13.34
N ARG A 99 -3.54 10.34 14.44
CA ARG A 99 -2.59 10.78 15.47
C ARG A 99 -1.14 10.54 15.06
N ALA A 100 -0.81 9.33 14.61
CA ALA A 100 0.56 8.91 14.29
C ALA A 100 1.08 9.50 12.98
N LYS A 101 0.21 9.74 11.99
CA LYS A 101 0.47 10.29 10.65
C LYS A 101 1.31 9.42 9.71
N SER A 102 2.37 8.77 10.19
CA SER A 102 3.26 7.97 9.37
C SER A 102 3.97 6.88 10.16
N ASN A 103 4.31 5.80 9.47
CA ASN A 103 5.41 4.92 9.84
C ASN A 103 6.55 5.21 8.86
N ASP A 104 7.77 5.36 9.37
CA ASP A 104 8.93 5.69 8.54
C ASP A 104 10.11 4.75 8.78
N ILE A 105 10.92 4.62 7.74
CA ILE A 105 12.22 3.96 7.78
C ILE A 105 13.25 5.07 7.61
N VAL A 106 14.00 5.36 8.68
CA VAL A 106 15.12 6.30 8.64
C VAL A 106 16.36 5.54 8.19
N LEU A 107 16.89 5.90 7.03
CA LEU A 107 18.13 5.34 6.50
C LEU A 107 19.29 6.20 6.97
N ASP A 108 20.33 5.55 7.50
CA ASP A 108 21.56 6.20 7.97
C ASP A 108 21.33 7.38 8.95
N PRO A 109 20.67 7.15 10.09
CA PRO A 109 20.20 8.21 11.00
C PRO A 109 21.31 9.06 11.62
N ASP A 110 22.56 8.60 11.61
CA ASP A 110 23.71 9.23 12.25
C ASP A 110 24.75 9.78 11.24
N SER A 111 24.45 9.71 9.95
CA SER A 111 25.29 10.32 8.91
C SER A 111 25.30 11.86 9.03
N GLN A 112 26.51 12.41 9.13
CA GLN A 112 26.78 13.86 9.25
C GLN A 112 26.61 14.60 7.93
#